data_AF-A0A1B3W6L4-F1
#
_entry.id   AF-A0A1B3W6L4-F1
#
_cell.length_a   1.000
_cell.length_b   1.000
_cell.length_c   1.000
_cell.angle_alpha   90.00
_cell.angle_beta   90.00
_cell.angle_gamma   90.00
#
_symmetry.space_group_name_H-M   'P 1'
#
loop_
_entity.id
_entity.type
_entity.pdbx_description
1 polymer ?
#
loop_
_entity_poly.entity_id
_entity_poly.type
_entity_poly.pdbx_seq_one_letter_code
_entity_poly.pdbx_strand_id
1 'polypeptide(L)'
;MRIRSDSFDHGGTFPDEFAMGVPDGFGANRNPHLAWDEAPEDTRSFVLMCVDPDVPTVAGMVGKEGVEIPVHQPRTEFIHWVMVDIPADVREIAEGAASDGISKGGKRDPAGPAGARQGLNDYTGWFQGDPEMGGDWLGYDGPYPPGNDLRMHRYFFRVFALDVERLELPERFTAADAHRAMHGHVLAEAATYANYSLNEKVRATG
;
A
#
# COMPACT_ATOMS: atom_id res chain seq x y z
N MET A 1 12.37 9.33 14.36
CA MET A 1 11.45 8.28 13.88
C MET A 1 12.09 7.54 12.73
N ARG A 2 12.03 6.22 12.73
CA ARG A 2 12.44 5.36 11.62
C ARG A 2 11.41 4.27 11.39
N ILE A 3 11.40 3.71 10.18
CA ILE A 3 10.63 2.52 9.82
C ILE A 3 11.56 1.52 9.14
N ARG A 4 11.37 0.23 9.43
CA ARG A 4 12.10 -0.89 8.81
C ARG A 4 11.14 -2.06 8.53
N SER A 5 11.60 -3.00 7.72
CA SER A 5 10.96 -4.28 7.49
C SER A 5 11.98 -5.40 7.67
N ASP A 6 11.54 -6.55 8.18
CA ASP A 6 12.31 -7.81 8.13
C ASP A 6 11.96 -8.63 6.89
N SER A 7 10.92 -8.22 6.16
CA SER A 7 10.44 -8.84 4.93
C SER A 7 11.16 -8.30 3.67
N PHE A 8 11.77 -7.12 3.74
CA PHE A 8 12.55 -6.53 2.65
C PHE A 8 13.55 -5.47 3.14
N ASP A 9 14.66 -5.32 2.41
CA ASP A 9 15.59 -4.21 2.59
C ASP A 9 15.06 -2.93 1.93
N HIS A 10 15.39 -1.77 2.52
CA HIS A 10 15.09 -0.48 1.91
C HIS A 10 15.67 -0.36 0.50
N GLY A 11 14.81 -0.14 -0.50
CA GLY A 11 15.17 -0.09 -1.91
C GLY A 11 15.51 -1.44 -2.52
N GLY A 12 15.30 -2.54 -1.80
CA GLY A 12 15.48 -3.91 -2.29
C GLY A 12 14.28 -4.41 -3.11
N THR A 13 14.34 -5.68 -3.50
CA THR A 13 13.22 -6.37 -4.17
C THR A 13 12.11 -6.69 -3.19
N PHE A 14 10.85 -6.46 -3.58
CA PHE A 14 9.69 -6.86 -2.81
C PHE A 14 9.33 -8.33 -3.11
N PRO A 15 9.27 -9.23 -2.11
CA PRO A 15 8.95 -10.62 -2.36
C PRO A 15 7.53 -10.88 -2.92
N ASP A 16 7.40 -11.89 -3.78
CA ASP A 16 6.15 -12.26 -4.45
C ASP A 16 5.01 -12.62 -3.47
N GLU A 17 5.33 -13.08 -2.26
CA GLU A 17 4.32 -13.43 -1.25
C GLU A 17 3.53 -12.21 -0.73
N PHE A 18 4.09 -11.00 -0.86
CA PHE A 18 3.40 -9.77 -0.47
C PHE A 18 2.64 -9.13 -1.63
N ALA A 19 2.84 -9.62 -2.86
CA ALA A 19 2.19 -9.09 -4.04
C ALA A 19 0.74 -9.60 -4.17
N MET A 20 -0.15 -8.72 -4.64
CA MET A 20 -1.49 -9.11 -5.07
C MET A 20 -1.42 -9.90 -6.38
N GLY A 21 -0.49 -9.55 -7.27
CA GLY A 21 -0.27 -10.22 -8.53
C GLY A 21 1.14 -10.76 -8.70
N VAL A 22 1.25 -11.94 -9.29
CA VAL A 22 2.46 -12.64 -9.72
C VAL A 22 2.31 -12.97 -11.22
N PRO A 23 3.38 -13.42 -11.92
CA PRO A 23 3.30 -13.64 -13.38
C PRO A 23 2.12 -14.50 -13.86
N ASP A 24 1.74 -15.51 -13.07
CA ASP A 24 0.67 -16.46 -13.40
C ASP A 24 -0.70 -16.12 -12.76
N GLY A 25 -0.89 -14.90 -12.27
CA GLY A 25 -2.17 -14.42 -11.74
C GLY A 25 -2.07 -13.83 -10.34
N PHE A 26 -2.94 -14.27 -9.43
CA PHE A 26 -2.99 -13.72 -8.07
C PHE A 26 -1.92 -14.33 -7.15
N GLY A 27 -1.25 -13.47 -6.38
CA GLY A 27 -0.29 -13.84 -5.35
C GLY A 27 -0.91 -14.12 -3.99
N ALA A 28 -0.06 -14.33 -2.97
CA ALA A 28 -0.51 -14.56 -1.60
C ALA A 28 -1.04 -13.30 -0.92
N ASN A 29 -0.68 -12.10 -1.42
CA ASN A 29 -1.21 -10.81 -0.97
C ASN A 29 -1.08 -10.59 0.55
N ARG A 30 0.04 -11.05 1.12
CA ARG A 30 0.34 -10.84 2.55
C ARG A 30 0.83 -9.41 2.76
N ASN A 31 0.48 -8.75 3.86
CA ASN A 31 1.20 -7.51 4.19
C ASN A 31 2.63 -7.85 4.63
N PRO A 32 3.66 -7.06 4.28
CA PRO A 32 5.00 -7.27 4.82
C PRO A 32 5.05 -6.93 6.31
N HIS A 33 6.07 -7.44 7.00
CA HIS A 33 6.40 -6.95 8.34
C HIS A 33 6.80 -5.47 8.27
N LEU A 34 6.32 -4.66 9.21
CA LEU A 34 6.73 -3.26 9.35
C LEU A 34 6.92 -2.94 10.84
N ALA A 35 8.06 -2.37 11.19
CA ALA A 35 8.32 -1.90 12.54
C ALA A 35 8.86 -0.46 12.52
N TRP A 36 8.52 0.32 13.53
CA TRP A 36 8.98 1.69 13.69
C TRP A 36 9.39 2.01 15.12
N ASP A 37 10.36 2.91 15.25
CA ASP A 37 10.91 3.36 16.51
C ASP A 37 11.14 4.88 16.51
N GLU A 38 11.61 5.41 17.66
CA GLU A 38 11.95 6.83 17.82
C GLU A 38 10.81 7.79 17.44
N ALA A 39 9.57 7.40 17.76
CA ALA A 39 8.41 8.27 17.68
C ALA A 39 8.55 9.43 18.70
N PRO A 40 8.14 10.67 18.36
CA PRO A 40 8.11 11.79 19.30
C PRO A 40 7.34 11.45 20.58
N GLU A 41 7.74 12.02 21.73
CA GLU A 41 7.11 11.73 23.03
C GLU A 41 5.60 12.06 23.05
N ASP A 42 5.19 13.11 22.35
CA ASP A 42 3.79 13.56 22.27
C ASP A 42 2.91 12.73 21.32
N THR A 43 3.43 11.63 20.75
CA THR A 43 2.68 10.77 19.82
C THR A 43 1.50 10.11 20.52
N ARG A 44 0.30 10.28 19.96
CA ARG A 44 -0.96 9.68 20.45
C ARG A 44 -1.55 8.63 19.53
N SER A 45 -1.22 8.68 18.23
CA SER A 45 -1.55 7.61 17.28
C SER A 45 -0.58 7.60 16.11
N PHE A 46 -0.65 6.53 15.31
CA PHE A 46 0.01 6.46 14.01
C PHE A 46 -0.98 6.30 12.86
N VAL A 47 -0.53 6.73 11.67
CA VAL A 47 -1.13 6.41 10.39
C VAL A 47 -0.10 5.66 9.54
N LEU A 48 -0.51 4.59 8.88
CA LEU A 48 0.30 3.84 7.94
C LEU A 48 -0.32 3.92 6.54
N MET A 49 0.50 4.18 5.52
CA MET A 49 0.11 4.17 4.12
C MET A 49 1.09 3.38 3.26
N CYS A 50 0.59 2.66 2.26
CA CYS A 50 1.37 2.09 1.16
C CYS A 50 0.98 2.76 -0.15
N VAL A 51 1.95 3.37 -0.84
CA VAL A 51 1.72 4.17 -2.06
C VAL A 51 2.68 3.75 -3.17
N ASP A 52 2.14 3.48 -4.36
CA ASP A 52 2.88 3.27 -5.59
C ASP A 52 2.79 4.56 -6.46
N PRO A 53 3.87 5.35 -6.62
CA PRO A 53 3.86 6.58 -7.42
C PRO A 53 4.16 6.32 -8.91
N ASP A 54 4.33 5.06 -9.31
CA ASP A 54 4.85 4.67 -10.62
C ASP A 54 3.75 4.12 -11.55
N VAL A 55 2.48 4.23 -11.18
CA VAL A 55 1.36 3.71 -11.98
C VAL A 55 1.18 4.48 -13.29
N PRO A 56 1.14 3.80 -14.45
CA PRO A 56 0.98 4.46 -15.75
C PRO A 56 -0.37 5.17 -15.91
N THR A 57 -0.37 6.41 -16.43
CA THR A 57 -1.62 7.19 -16.58
C THR A 57 -2.42 6.85 -17.84
N VAL A 58 -1.85 6.11 -18.80
CA VAL A 58 -2.55 5.74 -20.05
C VAL A 58 -3.14 4.34 -19.91
N ALA A 59 -4.31 4.25 -19.29
CA ALA A 59 -4.97 2.98 -18.97
C ALA A 59 -5.13 2.03 -20.17
N GLY A 60 -5.35 2.56 -21.39
CA GLY A 60 -5.50 1.75 -22.61
C GLY A 60 -4.24 0.99 -23.07
N MET A 61 -3.09 1.21 -22.43
CA MET A 61 -1.85 0.44 -22.67
C MET A 61 -1.65 -0.70 -21.67
N VAL A 62 -2.33 -0.67 -20.52
CA VAL A 62 -2.14 -1.64 -19.45
C VAL A 62 -2.60 -3.03 -19.90
N GLY A 63 -1.71 -4.03 -19.79
CA GLY A 63 -2.01 -5.42 -20.13
C GLY A 63 -2.27 -5.70 -21.62
N LYS A 64 -2.00 -4.74 -22.51
CA LYS A 64 -2.26 -4.89 -23.94
C LYS A 64 -1.16 -5.71 -24.63
N GLU A 65 -1.56 -6.80 -25.29
CA GLU A 65 -0.65 -7.66 -26.04
C GLU A 65 0.14 -6.89 -27.11
N GLY A 66 1.44 -7.16 -27.20
CA GLY A 66 2.35 -6.52 -28.15
C GLY A 66 2.65 -5.03 -27.90
N VAL A 67 2.20 -4.48 -26.76
CA VAL A 67 2.46 -3.09 -26.38
C VAL A 67 3.30 -3.05 -25.11
N GLU A 68 4.42 -2.34 -25.14
CA GLU A 68 5.20 -2.02 -23.94
C GLU A 68 4.84 -0.62 -23.43
N ILE A 69 4.74 -0.47 -22.11
CA ILE A 69 4.58 0.83 -21.47
C ILE A 69 5.98 1.43 -21.27
N PRO A 70 6.31 2.55 -21.93
CA PRO A 70 7.64 3.09 -21.84
C PRO A 70 7.90 3.76 -20.49
N VAL A 71 9.16 3.73 -20.05
CA VAL A 71 9.59 4.33 -18.77
C VAL A 71 9.22 5.81 -18.68
N HIS A 72 9.24 6.55 -19.79
CA HIS A 72 8.93 7.99 -19.83
C HIS A 72 7.43 8.33 -19.84
N GLN A 73 6.53 7.33 -19.87
CA GLN A 73 5.10 7.60 -19.74
C GLN A 73 4.83 8.33 -18.40
N PRO A 74 3.96 9.37 -18.38
CA PRO A 74 3.53 10.00 -17.13
C PRO A 74 2.95 8.98 -16.15
N ARG A 75 3.21 9.21 -14.86
CA ARG A 75 2.81 8.32 -13.75
C ARG A 75 1.86 9.04 -12.79
N THR A 76 1.10 8.26 -12.03
CA THR A 76 0.21 8.69 -10.95
C THR A 76 0.42 7.80 -9.73
N GLU A 77 -0.08 8.27 -8.58
CA GLU A 77 -0.14 7.48 -7.36
C GLU A 77 -1.26 6.44 -7.42
N PHE A 78 -1.03 5.32 -6.76
CA PHE A 78 -1.99 4.28 -6.43
C PHE A 78 -1.82 3.87 -4.97
N ILE A 79 -2.88 3.96 -4.19
CA ILE A 79 -2.91 3.63 -2.77
C ILE A 79 -3.18 2.14 -2.63
N HIS A 80 -2.21 1.43 -2.05
CA HIS A 80 -2.27 0.00 -1.75
C HIS A 80 -2.74 -0.29 -0.32
N TRP A 81 -2.57 0.68 0.60
CA TRP A 81 -2.98 0.54 1.99
C TRP A 81 -3.15 1.91 2.65
N VAL A 82 -4.20 2.07 3.45
CA VAL A 82 -4.33 3.16 4.43
C VAL A 82 -4.93 2.62 5.74
N MET A 83 -4.22 2.83 6.84
CA MET A 83 -4.64 2.47 8.19
C MET A 83 -4.42 3.68 9.11
N VAL A 84 -5.43 4.05 9.88
CA VAL A 84 -5.42 5.22 10.77
C VAL A 84 -5.72 4.82 12.22
N ASP A 85 -5.46 5.74 13.14
CA ASP A 85 -5.69 5.58 14.58
C ASP A 85 -4.99 4.34 15.17
N ILE A 86 -3.82 3.98 14.63
CA ILE A 86 -3.00 2.92 15.20
C ILE A 86 -2.56 3.41 16.59
N PRO A 87 -2.83 2.66 17.68
CA PRO A 87 -2.50 3.12 19.03
C PRO A 87 -1.03 3.50 19.20
N ALA A 88 -0.77 4.52 20.03
CA ALA A 88 0.55 5.08 20.27
C ALA A 88 1.56 4.11 20.91
N ASP A 89 1.17 2.93 21.38
CA ASP A 89 2.05 1.89 21.92
C ASP A 89 2.40 0.80 20.89
N VAL A 90 1.70 0.74 19.75
CA VAL A 90 2.02 -0.18 18.65
C VAL A 90 3.31 0.25 17.96
N ARG A 91 4.26 -0.67 17.80
CA ARG A 91 5.57 -0.44 17.16
C ARG A 91 5.87 -1.39 16.01
N GLU A 92 4.97 -2.33 15.75
CA GLU A 92 5.16 -3.38 14.78
C GLU A 92 3.82 -3.86 14.25
N ILE A 93 3.77 -4.17 12.96
CA ILE A 93 2.75 -4.99 12.32
C ILE A 93 3.46 -6.19 11.75
N ALA A 94 3.12 -7.37 12.26
CA ALA A 94 3.68 -8.61 11.78
C ALA A 94 3.24 -8.90 10.34
N GLU A 95 4.08 -9.66 9.65
CA GLU A 95 3.80 -10.16 8.32
C GLU A 95 2.50 -10.96 8.28
N GLY A 96 1.63 -10.67 7.31
CA GLY A 96 0.34 -11.35 7.17
C GLY A 96 -0.73 -10.98 8.21
N ALA A 97 -0.41 -10.14 9.21
CA ALA A 97 -1.35 -9.85 10.32
C ALA A 97 -2.55 -8.97 9.93
N ALA A 98 -2.45 -8.21 8.83
CA ALA A 98 -3.49 -7.33 8.32
C ALA A 98 -4.07 -7.78 6.97
N SER A 99 -3.34 -8.63 6.24
CA SER A 99 -3.80 -9.27 5.01
C SER A 99 -3.08 -10.60 4.85
N ASP A 100 -3.82 -11.68 4.60
CA ASP A 100 -3.29 -13.02 4.34
C ASP A 100 -4.07 -13.69 3.20
N GLY A 101 -4.16 -12.98 2.07
CA GLY A 101 -4.90 -13.45 0.90
C GLY A 101 -5.75 -12.37 0.23
N ILE A 102 -6.47 -12.79 -0.80
CA ILE A 102 -7.32 -11.93 -1.64
C ILE A 102 -8.78 -12.27 -1.37
N SER A 103 -9.60 -11.24 -1.20
CA SER A 103 -11.05 -11.37 -1.10
C SER A 103 -11.68 -10.76 -2.36
N LYS A 104 -12.44 -11.57 -3.11
CA LYS A 104 -13.24 -11.06 -4.24
C LYS A 104 -14.21 -9.98 -3.73
N GLY A 105 -14.25 -8.83 -4.39
CA GLY A 105 -15.04 -7.68 -3.95
C GLY A 105 -14.45 -6.88 -2.78
N GLY A 106 -13.19 -7.18 -2.39
CA GLY A 106 -12.46 -6.47 -1.35
C GLY A 106 -12.74 -6.97 0.08
N LYS A 107 -11.79 -6.72 0.98
CA LYS A 107 -11.90 -7.09 2.41
C LYS A 107 -12.90 -6.14 3.08
N ARG A 108 -13.93 -6.67 3.72
CA ARG A 108 -14.96 -5.86 4.42
C ARG A 108 -14.55 -5.46 5.83
N ASP A 109 -13.79 -6.32 6.50
CA ASP A 109 -13.30 -6.13 7.87
C ASP A 109 -11.85 -6.64 7.96
N PRO A 110 -10.89 -5.96 7.31
CA PRO A 110 -9.50 -6.38 7.33
C PRO A 110 -8.91 -6.27 8.75
N ALA A 111 -8.14 -7.28 9.14
CA ALA A 111 -7.48 -7.32 10.44
C ALA A 111 -6.48 -6.16 10.62
N GLY A 112 -6.13 -5.88 11.87
CA GLY A 112 -5.16 -4.85 12.25
C GLY A 112 -5.02 -4.74 13.77
N PRO A 113 -4.12 -3.86 14.25
CA PRO A 113 -4.03 -3.56 15.67
C PRO A 113 -5.38 -3.11 16.25
N ALA A 114 -5.69 -3.52 17.49
CA ALA A 114 -6.94 -3.15 18.12
C ALA A 114 -7.08 -1.62 18.23
N GLY A 115 -8.22 -1.08 17.79
CA GLY A 115 -8.48 0.37 17.76
C GLY A 115 -8.13 1.06 16.43
N ALA A 116 -7.29 0.46 15.60
CA ALA A 116 -6.99 0.97 14.27
C ALA A 116 -8.19 0.83 13.33
N ARG A 117 -8.29 1.73 12.35
CA ARG A 117 -9.30 1.70 11.29
C ARG A 117 -8.64 1.59 9.93
N GLN A 118 -9.26 0.81 9.05
CA GLN A 118 -8.76 0.54 7.70
C GLN A 118 -9.61 1.32 6.69
N GLY A 119 -8.95 2.08 5.82
CA GLY A 119 -9.63 2.87 4.78
C GLY A 119 -9.61 2.17 3.42
N LEU A 120 -10.27 2.80 2.45
CA LEU A 120 -10.32 2.34 1.06
C LEU A 120 -8.95 2.51 0.39
N ASN A 121 -8.52 1.45 -0.28
CA ASN A 121 -7.41 1.47 -1.24
C ASN A 121 -7.95 1.61 -2.68
N ASP A 122 -7.06 1.87 -3.62
CA ASP A 122 -7.43 2.23 -4.99
C ASP A 122 -7.90 1.04 -5.84
N TYR A 123 -7.79 -0.19 -5.34
CA TYR A 123 -8.43 -1.35 -5.98
C TYR A 123 -9.96 -1.22 -6.03
N THR A 124 -10.54 -0.42 -5.12
CA THR A 124 -11.94 -0.01 -5.16
C THR A 124 -12.31 0.66 -6.49
N GLY A 125 -11.45 1.56 -6.97
CA GLY A 125 -11.64 2.21 -8.27
C GLY A 125 -11.22 1.32 -9.43
N TRP A 126 -10.12 0.58 -9.28
CA TRP A 126 -9.59 -0.30 -10.32
C TRP A 126 -10.57 -1.39 -10.76
N PHE A 127 -11.21 -2.08 -9.81
CA PHE A 127 -12.19 -3.12 -10.09
C PHE A 127 -13.62 -2.58 -10.22
N GLN A 128 -13.81 -1.27 -10.29
CA GLN A 128 -15.14 -0.69 -10.41
C GLN A 128 -15.84 -1.19 -11.69
N GLY A 129 -17.00 -1.83 -11.52
CA GLY A 129 -17.78 -2.38 -12.62
C GLY A 129 -17.38 -3.79 -13.05
N ASP A 130 -16.33 -4.37 -12.46
CA ASP A 130 -16.04 -5.79 -12.60
C ASP A 130 -17.10 -6.61 -11.83
N PRO A 131 -17.76 -7.60 -12.46
CA PRO A 131 -18.84 -8.36 -11.84
C PRO A 131 -18.39 -9.30 -10.72
N GLU A 132 -17.12 -9.69 -10.69
CA GLU A 132 -16.56 -10.60 -9.68
C GLU A 132 -15.71 -9.87 -8.64
N MET A 133 -14.99 -8.83 -9.06
CA MET A 133 -13.99 -8.13 -8.25
C MET A 133 -14.47 -6.77 -7.75
N GLY A 134 -15.56 -6.23 -8.31
CA GLY A 134 -16.11 -4.94 -7.92
C GLY A 134 -16.60 -4.93 -6.47
N GLY A 135 -16.17 -3.92 -5.72
CA GLY A 135 -16.53 -3.76 -4.32
C GLY A 135 -15.68 -2.71 -3.60
N ASP A 136 -15.81 -2.65 -2.28
CA ASP A 136 -14.96 -1.81 -1.43
C ASP A 136 -13.74 -2.60 -1.00
N TRP A 137 -12.56 -2.11 -1.35
CA TRP A 137 -11.29 -2.72 -1.01
C TRP A 137 -10.68 -1.95 0.16
N LEU A 138 -10.77 -2.53 1.36
CA LEU A 138 -10.21 -1.95 2.59
C LEU A 138 -8.89 -2.64 2.96
N GLY A 139 -7.97 -1.86 3.53
CA GLY A 139 -6.71 -2.37 4.05
C GLY A 139 -5.67 -2.64 2.97
N TYR A 140 -4.76 -3.57 3.23
CA TYR A 140 -3.64 -3.86 2.32
C TYR A 140 -4.09 -4.75 1.16
N ASP A 141 -3.79 -4.32 -0.06
CA ASP A 141 -3.67 -5.18 -1.23
C ASP A 141 -2.40 -4.78 -1.97
N GLY A 142 -1.51 -5.75 -2.16
CA GLY A 142 -0.12 -5.52 -2.55
C GLY A 142 0.10 -5.18 -4.02
N PRO A 143 1.36 -5.15 -4.47
CA PRO A 143 1.73 -4.89 -5.85
C PRO A 143 0.98 -5.76 -6.86
N TYR A 144 0.52 -5.15 -7.96
CA TYR A 144 0.12 -5.84 -9.18
C TYR A 144 0.42 -4.95 -10.40
N PRO A 145 1.69 -4.58 -10.64
CA PRO A 145 2.04 -3.71 -11.76
C PRO A 145 1.80 -4.42 -13.10
N PRO A 146 1.53 -3.68 -14.20
CA PRO A 146 1.33 -4.30 -15.51
C PRO A 146 2.57 -5.09 -15.95
N GLY A 147 2.39 -6.35 -16.38
CA GLY A 147 3.50 -7.19 -16.87
C GLY A 147 4.20 -6.61 -18.11
N ASN A 148 3.55 -5.70 -18.82
CA ASN A 148 4.11 -5.00 -19.97
C ASN A 148 4.72 -3.62 -19.64
N ASP A 149 4.88 -3.27 -18.36
CA ASP A 149 5.55 -2.04 -17.95
C ASP A 149 7.07 -2.19 -17.89
N LEU A 150 7.78 -1.28 -18.56
CA LEU A 150 9.24 -1.25 -18.57
C LEU A 150 9.82 -0.49 -17.37
N ARG A 151 8.98 0.11 -16.53
CA ARG A 151 9.40 0.76 -15.28
C ARG A 151 9.32 -0.23 -14.11
N MET A 152 10.35 -0.20 -13.26
CA MET A 152 10.29 -0.80 -11.92
C MET A 152 9.41 0.09 -11.02
N HIS A 153 8.36 -0.47 -10.43
CA HIS A 153 7.48 0.27 -9.52
C HIS A 153 8.07 0.27 -8.11
N ARG A 154 7.88 1.37 -7.38
CA ARG A 154 8.32 1.53 -5.99
C ARG A 154 7.11 1.59 -5.06
N TYR A 155 7.10 0.77 -4.01
CA TYR A 155 6.00 0.72 -3.05
C TYR A 155 6.46 1.33 -1.74
N PHE A 156 6.05 2.58 -1.48
CA PHE A 156 6.45 3.34 -0.30
C PHE A 156 5.52 3.05 0.88
N PHE A 157 6.07 2.49 1.94
CA PHE A 157 5.42 2.36 3.24
C PHE A 157 5.78 3.57 4.10
N ARG A 158 4.80 4.43 4.37
CA ARG A 158 4.94 5.68 5.12
C ARG A 158 4.20 5.56 6.44
N VAL A 159 4.88 5.86 7.54
CA VAL A 159 4.27 5.94 8.87
C VAL A 159 4.36 7.37 9.38
N PHE A 160 3.25 7.87 9.92
CA PHE A 160 3.13 9.21 10.49
C PHE A 160 2.81 9.09 11.96
N ALA A 161 3.51 9.83 12.80
CA ALA A 161 3.19 10.00 14.21
C ALA A 161 2.32 11.26 14.39
N LEU A 162 1.19 11.13 15.08
CA LEU A 162 0.22 12.22 15.27
C LEU A 162 0.07 12.62 16.74
N ASP A 163 -0.27 13.88 16.99
CA ASP A 163 -0.57 14.42 18.33
C ASP A 163 -2.03 14.22 18.79
N VAL A 164 -2.85 13.57 17.95
CA VAL A 164 -4.24 13.18 18.24
C VAL A 164 -4.37 11.67 18.29
N GLU A 165 -5.24 11.19 19.17
CA GLU A 165 -5.51 9.75 19.33
C GLU A 165 -6.36 9.20 18.18
N ARG A 166 -7.26 10.04 17.64
CA ARG A 166 -8.22 9.65 16.62
C ARG A 166 -8.43 10.77 15.60
N LEU A 167 -8.41 10.42 14.32
CA LEU A 167 -8.73 11.34 13.23
C LEU A 167 -10.24 11.48 13.05
N GLU A 168 -10.70 12.71 12.81
CA GLU A 168 -12.07 13.03 12.43
C GLU A 168 -12.31 12.60 10.97
N LEU A 169 -12.74 11.35 10.79
CA LEU A 169 -12.96 10.70 9.50
C LEU A 169 -14.32 10.01 9.47
N PRO A 170 -15.01 10.00 8.31
CA PRO A 170 -16.18 9.16 8.12
C PRO A 170 -15.83 7.67 8.28
N GLU A 171 -16.84 6.81 8.43
CA GLU A 171 -16.63 5.36 8.50
C GLU A 171 -15.90 4.82 7.28
N ARG A 172 -16.30 5.29 6.08
CA ARG A 172 -15.67 4.97 4.80
C ARG A 172 -14.83 6.16 4.34
N PHE A 173 -13.51 6.01 4.37
CA PHE A 173 -12.55 7.08 4.08
C PHE A 173 -11.43 6.60 3.14
N THR A 174 -10.79 7.54 2.45
CA THR A 174 -9.64 7.32 1.55
C THR A 174 -8.33 7.83 2.17
N ALA A 175 -7.18 7.53 1.56
CA ALA A 175 -5.92 8.16 1.95
C ALA A 175 -5.94 9.69 1.80
N ALA A 176 -6.70 10.23 0.83
CA ALA A 176 -6.87 11.66 0.68
C ALA A 176 -7.66 12.30 1.83
N ASP A 177 -8.67 11.60 2.36
CA ASP A 177 -9.38 12.02 3.57
C ASP A 177 -8.45 12.00 4.78
N ALA A 178 -7.69 10.91 4.96
CA ALA A 178 -6.72 10.78 6.04
C ALA A 178 -5.68 11.90 5.99
N HIS A 179 -5.08 12.19 4.83
CA HIS A 179 -4.14 13.29 4.67
C HIS A 179 -4.74 14.65 5.04
N ARG A 180 -6.00 14.92 4.69
CA ARG A 180 -6.68 16.15 5.11
C ARG A 180 -6.87 16.19 6.63
N ALA A 181 -7.32 15.09 7.24
CA ALA A 181 -7.54 15.01 8.67
C ALA A 181 -6.23 15.09 9.49
N MET A 182 -5.12 14.65 8.92
CA MET A 182 -3.78 14.74 9.54
C MET A 182 -3.18 16.15 9.49
N HIS A 183 -3.72 17.06 8.68
CA HIS A 183 -3.14 18.39 8.49
C HIS A 183 -3.08 19.17 9.82
N GLY A 184 -1.86 19.53 10.25
CA GLY A 184 -1.62 20.22 11.53
C GLY A 184 -1.37 19.29 12.71
N HIS A 185 -1.47 17.97 12.55
CA HIS A 185 -1.32 16.97 13.60
C HIS A 185 -0.05 16.10 13.47
N VAL A 186 0.65 16.17 12.33
CA VAL A 186 1.84 15.34 12.08
C VAL A 186 3.03 15.85 12.88
N LEU A 187 3.55 15.02 13.78
CA LEU A 187 4.74 15.29 14.58
C LEU A 187 6.02 14.79 13.90
N ALA A 188 5.95 13.64 13.24
CA ALA A 188 7.05 13.04 12.50
C ALA A 188 6.53 12.10 11.40
N GLU A 189 7.38 11.85 10.42
CA GLU A 189 7.15 10.87 9.36
C GLU A 189 8.42 10.03 9.16
N ALA A 190 8.24 8.74 8.86
CA ALA A 190 9.29 7.89 8.33
C ALA A 190 8.77 7.07 7.15
N ALA A 191 9.65 6.74 6.21
CA ALA A 191 9.30 5.94 5.05
C ALA A 191 10.38 4.90 4.71
N THR A 192 9.95 3.75 4.23
CA THR A 192 10.78 2.78 3.52
C THR A 192 10.08 2.36 2.23
N TYR A 193 10.79 1.76 1.29
CA TYR A 193 10.18 1.25 0.08
C TYR A 193 10.89 0.00 -0.42
N ALA A 194 10.21 -0.73 -1.29
CA ALA A 194 10.77 -1.82 -2.06
C ALA A 194 10.29 -1.75 -3.51
N ASN A 195 10.99 -2.46 -4.37
CA ASN A 195 10.81 -2.45 -5.81
C ASN A 195 10.11 -3.72 -6.28
N TYR A 196 9.13 -3.59 -7.17
CA TYR A 196 8.45 -4.73 -7.78
C TYR A 196 8.14 -4.52 -9.26
N SER A 197 8.20 -5.59 -10.03
CA SER A 197 7.78 -5.61 -11.43
C SER A 197 7.34 -7.02 -11.82
N LEU A 198 6.32 -7.11 -12.66
CA LEU A 198 5.94 -8.35 -13.34
C LEU A 198 6.62 -8.50 -14.71
N ASN A 199 7.34 -7.49 -15.18
CA ASN A 199 8.07 -7.55 -16.43
C ASN A 199 9.42 -8.27 -16.25
N GLU A 200 9.60 -9.41 -16.91
CA GLU A 200 10.81 -10.24 -16.80
C GLU A 200 12.09 -9.47 -17.15
N LYS A 201 12.05 -8.57 -18.14
CA LYS A 201 13.22 -7.79 -18.56
C LYS A 201 13.64 -6.82 -17.46
N VAL A 202 12.67 -6.22 -16.77
CA VAL A 202 12.92 -5.28 -15.66
C VAL A 202 13.45 -6.05 -14.45
N ARG A 203 12.82 -7.18 -14.08
CA ARG A 203 13.25 -8.04 -12.97
C ARG A 203 14.69 -8.55 -13.12
N ALA A 204 15.14 -8.81 -14.34
CA ALA A 204 16.51 -9.30 -14.59
C ALA A 204 17.60 -8.24 -14.39
N THR A 205 17.24 -6.96 -14.28
CA THR A 205 18.19 -5.83 -14.26
C THR A 205 18.16 -4.98 -12.99
N GLY A 206 17.17 -5.18 -12.12
CA GLY A 206 17.01 -4.48 -10.84
C GLY A 206 17.36 -5.36 -9.66
#